data_AF-A0A7C7JIU1-F1
#
_entry.id   AF-A0A7C7JIU1-F1
#
_cell.length_a   1.000
_cell.length_b   1.000
_cell.length_c   1.000
_cell.angle_alpha   90.00
_cell.angle_beta   90.00
_cell.angle_gamma   90.00
#
_symmetry.space_group_name_H-M   'P 1'
#
loop_
_entity.id
_entity.type
_entity.pdbx_description
1 polymer ?
#
loop_
_entity_poly.entity_id
_entity_poly.type
_entity_poly.pdbx_seq_one_letter_code
_entity_poly.pdbx_strand_id
1 'polypeptide(L)'
;GDGMTEVAGDCDDTNSRVYAGAPELEDGLDNDCDSVIDEGTSAYDDDGDGQTENAGDCDDSNASIYTGAIELEDGLDNDCDSVVDEGTNAYDDDGDGMSENAGDCDDTDSTIYAGATEIWYDGVNQNCDLESDYDQDGDGTDSDAYGGTDCLDTNADVHVGAVEVEDEFDNDCDGLRNEGTNAYDDDGDGMSENAGDCDDTDSSVYAGAPELEDGLDNDCDYVIDEGTNAYDDDGDGVSENAGDCDDNDASAYPGATEIKGDGIDQDCDGVDSVACAQYLYEDFEGTWPNTNWRSSVYTYYAGWQSYLAQAGVYGVQFMHMMISTEDLTGPGKTVSTWVNPNSSSAYVYIGLGADG
;
A
#
# COMPACT_ATOMS: atom_id res chain seq x y z
N GLY A 1 -3.65 94.68 52.72
CA GLY A 1 -2.61 95.34 53.53
C GLY A 1 -1.54 94.36 54.00
N ASP A 2 -1.16 93.48 53.09
CA ASP A 2 0.02 92.63 52.91
C ASP A 2 1.34 93.44 52.78
N GLY A 3 1.26 94.72 52.41
CA GLY A 3 2.42 95.59 52.22
C GLY A 3 2.95 95.66 50.78
N MET A 4 2.22 95.08 49.81
CA MET A 4 2.40 95.24 48.37
C MET A 4 1.58 96.45 47.88
N THR A 5 1.74 96.83 46.62
CA THR A 5 1.00 97.95 46.01
C THR A 5 0.54 97.54 44.62
N GLU A 6 -0.50 98.15 44.07
CA GLU A 6 -0.93 97.94 42.67
C GLU A 6 0.24 97.96 41.64
N VAL A 7 1.27 98.79 41.87
CA VAL A 7 2.45 98.90 40.98
C VAL A 7 3.40 97.69 41.09
N ALA A 8 3.30 96.94 42.18
CA ALA A 8 4.07 95.72 42.47
C ALA A 8 3.31 94.42 42.13
N GLY A 9 2.14 94.52 41.48
CA GLY A 9 1.33 93.37 41.07
C GLY A 9 0.26 92.93 42.07
N ASP A 10 -0.14 93.80 43.01
CA ASP A 10 -1.27 93.56 43.92
C ASP A 10 -2.60 93.94 43.24
N CYS A 11 -3.57 93.03 43.23
CA CYS A 11 -4.89 93.21 42.64
C CYS A 11 -6.00 93.52 43.66
N ASP A 12 -5.73 93.44 44.98
CA ASP A 12 -6.60 93.94 46.06
C ASP A 12 -5.80 94.40 47.29
N ASP A 13 -5.35 95.66 47.27
CA ASP A 13 -4.63 96.33 48.38
C ASP A 13 -5.36 96.22 49.76
N THR A 14 -6.66 95.91 49.78
CA THR A 14 -7.45 95.77 51.01
C THR A 14 -7.37 94.38 51.63
N ASN A 15 -6.99 93.36 50.87
CA ASN A 15 -6.95 91.97 51.29
C ASN A 15 -5.50 91.46 51.40
N SER A 16 -5.04 91.16 52.62
CA SER A 16 -3.66 90.71 52.85
C SER A 16 -3.32 89.31 52.31
N ARG A 17 -4.27 88.63 51.67
CA ARG A 17 -4.06 87.32 51.02
C ARG A 17 -3.94 87.44 49.51
N VAL A 18 -4.22 88.60 48.94
CA VAL A 18 -4.19 88.84 47.50
C VAL A 18 -2.95 89.66 47.18
N TYR A 19 -2.00 89.08 46.44
CA TYR A 19 -0.77 89.72 45.98
C TYR A 19 -0.06 88.83 44.95
N ALA A 20 0.68 89.43 44.02
CA ALA A 20 1.50 88.71 43.03
C ALA A 20 2.24 87.46 43.58
N GLY A 21 1.84 86.27 43.12
CA GLY A 21 2.44 84.98 43.49
C GLY A 21 2.10 84.46 44.90
N ALA A 22 1.00 84.92 45.51
CA ALA A 22 0.42 84.27 46.68
C ALA A 22 -0.04 82.83 46.34
N PRO A 23 -0.04 81.88 47.28
CA PRO A 23 -0.73 80.61 47.05
C PRO A 23 -2.24 80.82 46.98
N GLU A 24 -2.90 80.19 46.03
CA GLU A 24 -4.35 80.19 45.90
C GLU A 24 -5.06 79.48 47.06
N LEU A 25 -6.30 79.88 47.27
CA LEU A 25 -7.21 79.33 48.28
C LEU A 25 -8.56 79.09 47.61
N GLU A 26 -9.31 78.08 48.04
CA GLU A 26 -10.70 77.85 47.60
C GLU A 26 -11.66 78.92 48.17
N ASP A 27 -11.43 80.20 47.87
CA ASP A 27 -12.25 81.32 48.31
C ASP A 27 -12.85 82.15 47.15
N GLY A 28 -12.63 81.71 45.90
CA GLY A 28 -13.19 82.31 44.69
C GLY A 28 -12.55 83.64 44.35
N LEU A 29 -11.32 83.86 44.82
CA LEU A 29 -10.53 85.06 44.57
C LEU A 29 -9.23 84.66 43.90
N ASP A 30 -8.83 85.42 42.89
CA ASP A 30 -7.48 85.38 42.31
C ASP A 30 -6.50 85.94 43.36
N ASN A 31 -5.92 85.06 44.18
CA ASN A 31 -5.03 85.41 45.30
C ASN A 31 -3.65 85.83 44.75
N ASP A 32 -3.20 85.24 43.66
CA ASP A 32 -1.87 85.42 43.10
C ASP A 32 -1.79 86.50 41.99
N CYS A 33 -2.95 87.03 41.58
CA CYS A 33 -3.16 88.07 40.58
C CYS A 33 -2.73 87.70 39.14
N ASP A 34 -2.77 86.41 38.75
CA ASP A 34 -2.44 85.95 37.41
C ASP A 34 -3.65 85.86 36.44
N SER A 35 -4.86 86.18 36.94
CA SER A 35 -6.16 86.14 36.26
C SER A 35 -6.79 84.76 36.10
N VAL A 36 -6.21 83.73 36.70
CA VAL A 36 -6.88 82.47 37.02
C VAL A 36 -7.41 82.57 38.46
N ILE A 37 -8.44 81.81 38.79
CA ILE A 37 -9.07 81.85 40.11
C ILE A 37 -8.93 80.45 40.69
N ASP A 38 -8.37 80.37 41.89
CA ASP A 38 -8.24 79.17 42.69
C ASP A 38 -7.40 78.04 42.04
N GLU A 39 -6.50 78.33 41.07
CA GLU A 39 -5.59 77.32 40.48
C GLU A 39 -4.58 76.76 41.50
N GLY A 40 -4.18 75.49 41.37
CA GLY A 40 -3.38 74.82 42.39
C GLY A 40 -4.14 74.50 43.67
N THR A 41 -5.48 74.50 43.62
CA THR A 41 -6.37 74.08 44.73
C THR A 41 -7.26 72.93 44.31
N SER A 42 -7.78 72.16 45.27
CA SER A 42 -8.57 70.95 45.01
C SER A 42 -9.90 71.16 44.27
N ALA A 43 -10.29 72.40 44.00
CA ALA A 43 -11.55 72.78 43.35
C ALA A 43 -11.36 73.31 41.93
N TYR A 44 -10.11 73.49 41.48
CA TYR A 44 -9.76 73.85 40.12
C TYR A 44 -9.34 72.60 39.35
N ASP A 45 -9.38 72.67 38.02
CA ASP A 45 -9.03 71.60 37.08
C ASP A 45 -7.68 72.02 36.46
N ASP A 46 -6.58 71.65 37.12
CA ASP A 46 -5.24 72.19 36.84
C ASP A 46 -4.67 71.71 35.49
N ASP A 47 -5.07 70.52 35.03
CA ASP A 47 -4.60 69.92 33.77
C ASP A 47 -5.58 70.03 32.59
N GLY A 48 -6.85 70.37 32.87
CA GLY A 48 -7.87 70.67 31.88
C GLY A 48 -8.57 69.46 31.28
N ASP A 49 -8.61 68.31 31.96
CA ASP A 49 -9.36 67.14 31.51
C ASP A 49 -10.87 67.18 31.84
N GLY A 50 -11.26 68.11 32.71
CA GLY A 50 -12.64 68.32 33.13
C GLY A 50 -13.01 67.70 34.48
N GLN A 51 -12.06 67.14 35.22
CA GLN A 51 -12.19 66.71 36.61
C GLN A 51 -11.35 67.59 37.53
N THR A 52 -11.53 67.43 38.84
CA THR A 52 -10.81 68.17 39.90
C THR A 52 -10.51 67.14 40.99
N GLU A 53 -9.60 67.39 41.93
CA GLU A 53 -9.37 66.44 43.03
C GLU A 53 -10.66 66.23 43.86
N ASN A 54 -11.46 67.28 44.04
CA ASN A 54 -12.76 67.18 44.71
C ASN A 54 -13.79 66.35 43.92
N ALA A 55 -13.62 66.22 42.61
CA ALA A 55 -14.45 65.39 41.73
C ALA A 55 -13.98 63.93 41.64
N GLY A 56 -12.81 63.61 42.20
CA GLY A 56 -12.26 62.24 42.22
C GLY A 56 -11.01 62.06 41.37
N ASP A 57 -10.43 63.14 40.85
CA ASP A 57 -9.11 63.10 40.21
C ASP A 57 -8.02 62.81 41.26
N CYS A 58 -7.17 61.82 40.97
CA CYS A 58 -6.08 61.40 41.84
C CYS A 58 -4.72 62.02 41.46
N ASP A 59 -4.58 62.65 40.29
CA ASP A 59 -3.42 63.46 39.87
C ASP A 59 -3.87 64.59 38.91
N ASP A 60 -4.45 65.64 39.49
CA ASP A 60 -4.97 66.85 38.80
C ASP A 60 -3.90 67.63 37.99
N SER A 61 -2.65 67.19 38.01
CA SER A 61 -1.57 67.76 37.21
C SER A 61 -1.35 67.00 35.89
N ASN A 62 -2.11 65.95 35.64
CA ASN A 62 -1.95 65.03 34.52
C ASN A 62 -3.30 64.59 33.92
N ALA A 63 -3.67 65.24 32.83
CA ALA A 63 -4.94 65.06 32.11
C ALA A 63 -5.21 63.65 31.52
N SER A 64 -4.34 62.67 31.80
CA SER A 64 -4.53 61.26 31.48
C SER A 64 -4.89 60.42 32.72
N ILE A 65 -5.03 61.04 33.89
CA ILE A 65 -5.37 60.41 35.16
C ILE A 65 -6.62 61.08 35.68
N TYR A 66 -7.75 60.39 35.63
CA TYR A 66 -9.03 60.90 36.11
C TYR A 66 -10.03 59.76 36.27
N THR A 67 -11.09 59.98 37.06
CA THR A 67 -12.09 58.92 37.29
C THR A 67 -12.65 58.33 35.99
N GLY A 68 -12.41 57.04 35.75
CA GLY A 68 -12.87 56.30 34.57
C GLY A 68 -12.07 56.58 33.28
N ALA A 69 -10.82 57.02 33.40
CA ALA A 69 -9.85 56.92 32.31
C ALA A 69 -9.61 55.44 31.90
N ILE A 70 -8.86 55.23 30.82
CA ILE A 70 -8.42 53.89 30.44
C ILE A 70 -7.02 53.71 31.00
N GLU A 71 -6.79 52.59 31.67
CA GLU A 71 -5.48 52.19 32.15
C GLU A 71 -4.45 51.99 31.03
N LEU A 72 -3.23 52.41 31.32
CA LEU A 72 -2.06 52.20 30.48
C LEU A 72 -1.04 51.40 31.29
N GLU A 73 -0.22 50.57 30.64
CA GLU A 73 0.89 49.86 31.32
C GLU A 73 2.04 50.84 31.65
N ASP A 74 1.77 51.80 32.53
CA ASP A 74 2.72 52.84 32.98
C ASP A 74 2.93 52.85 34.50
N GLY A 75 2.21 51.99 35.24
CA GLY A 75 2.33 51.81 36.68
C GLY A 75 1.63 52.90 37.48
N LEU A 76 0.69 53.62 36.86
CA LEU A 76 -0.18 54.61 37.47
C LEU A 76 -1.62 54.07 37.48
N ASP A 77 -2.40 54.55 38.43
CA ASP A 77 -3.86 54.31 38.49
C ASP A 77 -4.49 55.44 37.68
N ASN A 78 -4.71 55.20 36.38
CA ASN A 78 -5.21 56.23 35.46
C ASN A 78 -6.68 56.54 35.75
N ASP A 79 -7.47 55.55 36.17
CA ASP A 79 -8.92 55.66 36.33
C ASP A 79 -9.35 55.99 37.77
N CYS A 80 -8.38 56.10 38.68
CA CYS A 80 -8.52 56.45 40.09
C CYS A 80 -9.38 55.47 40.91
N ASP A 81 -9.44 54.19 40.55
CA ASP A 81 -10.19 53.16 41.28
C ASP A 81 -9.38 52.41 42.37
N SER A 82 -8.10 52.76 42.53
CA SER A 82 -7.10 52.16 43.44
C SER A 82 -6.53 50.80 43.02
N VAL A 83 -6.88 50.31 41.83
CA VAL A 83 -6.15 49.28 41.12
C VAL A 83 -5.21 49.98 40.13
N VAL A 84 -4.13 49.33 39.75
CA VAL A 84 -3.10 49.92 38.88
C VAL A 84 -2.97 49.02 37.68
N ASP A 85 -3.08 49.61 36.49
CA ASP A 85 -2.93 48.95 35.21
C ASP A 85 -3.98 47.84 34.91
N GLU A 86 -5.15 47.80 35.57
CA GLU A 86 -6.20 46.79 35.27
C GLU A 86 -6.82 46.95 33.88
N GLY A 87 -7.28 45.86 33.27
CA GLY A 87 -7.71 45.88 31.87
C GLY A 87 -6.57 46.06 30.86
N THR A 88 -5.31 45.95 31.30
CA THR A 88 -4.12 45.92 30.44
C THR A 88 -3.51 44.52 30.42
N ASN A 89 -2.75 44.22 29.36
CA ASN A 89 -2.12 42.93 29.15
C ASN A 89 -1.14 42.47 30.27
N ALA A 90 -0.75 43.37 31.18
CA ALA A 90 0.22 43.12 32.24
C ALA A 90 -0.44 42.82 33.59
N TYR A 91 -1.71 43.17 33.75
CA TYR A 91 -2.48 42.91 34.95
C TYR A 91 -3.21 41.57 34.82
N ASP A 92 -3.48 40.93 35.95
CA ASP A 92 -4.19 39.64 36.06
C ASP A 92 -5.64 39.96 36.44
N ASP A 93 -6.50 40.12 35.42
CA ASP A 93 -7.85 40.67 35.56
C ASP A 93 -8.80 39.72 36.31
N ASP A 94 -8.63 38.40 36.16
CA ASP A 94 -9.49 37.39 36.80
C ASP A 94 -8.92 36.79 38.10
N GLY A 95 -7.63 37.00 38.38
CA GLY A 95 -6.96 36.62 39.61
C GLY A 95 -6.48 35.18 39.67
N ASP A 96 -6.24 34.50 38.54
CA ASP A 96 -5.71 33.14 38.50
C ASP A 96 -4.18 33.05 38.66
N GLY A 97 -3.50 34.20 38.56
CA GLY A 97 -2.05 34.34 38.66
C GLY A 97 -1.31 34.48 37.32
N MET A 98 -2.03 34.57 36.20
CA MET A 98 -1.54 34.78 34.85
C MET A 98 -2.13 36.10 34.30
N SER A 99 -1.39 36.72 33.37
CA SER A 99 -1.86 37.86 32.59
C SER A 99 -1.74 37.50 31.11
N GLU A 100 -2.26 38.30 30.18
CA GLU A 100 -2.06 38.00 28.75
C GLU A 100 -0.58 37.99 28.36
N ASN A 101 0.22 38.90 28.93
CA ASN A 101 1.67 38.90 28.76
C ASN A 101 2.35 37.66 29.36
N ALA A 102 1.74 37.01 30.34
CA ALA A 102 2.22 35.77 30.93
C ALA A 102 1.73 34.51 30.20
N GLY A 103 0.84 34.64 29.22
CA GLY A 103 0.33 33.55 28.40
C GLY A 103 -1.14 33.22 28.61
N ASP A 104 -1.89 34.07 29.29
CA ASP A 104 -3.35 34.00 29.31
C ASP A 104 -3.94 34.40 27.94
N CYS A 105 -4.89 33.63 27.42
CA CYS A 105 -5.57 33.93 26.16
C CYS A 105 -7.00 34.45 26.34
N ASP A 106 -7.55 34.41 27.56
CA ASP A 106 -8.78 35.08 27.98
C ASP A 106 -8.68 35.46 29.46
N ASP A 107 -7.98 36.58 29.74
CA ASP A 107 -7.68 37.12 31.08
C ASP A 107 -8.93 37.49 31.92
N THR A 108 -10.12 37.27 31.37
CA THR A 108 -11.39 37.52 32.05
C THR A 108 -12.02 36.24 32.59
N ASP A 109 -11.44 35.06 32.32
CA ASP A 109 -11.90 33.76 32.75
C ASP A 109 -10.76 32.90 33.33
N SER A 110 -10.71 32.83 34.67
CA SER A 110 -9.71 32.10 35.47
C SER A 110 -9.58 30.59 35.21
N THR A 111 -10.33 30.06 34.24
CA THR A 111 -10.23 28.68 33.76
C THR A 111 -9.48 28.55 32.43
N ILE A 112 -9.13 29.65 31.77
CA ILE A 112 -8.44 29.71 30.50
C ILE A 112 -7.10 30.41 30.74
N TYR A 113 -5.99 29.69 30.63
CA TYR A 113 -4.63 30.24 30.79
C TYR A 113 -3.59 29.23 30.31
N ALA A 114 -2.37 29.70 30.01
CA ALA A 114 -1.27 28.81 29.65
C ALA A 114 -1.02 27.72 30.71
N GLY A 115 -1.29 26.47 30.35
CA GLY A 115 -1.13 25.31 31.23
C GLY A 115 -2.35 24.96 32.09
N ALA A 116 -3.51 25.56 31.82
CA ALA A 116 -4.79 25.04 32.31
C ALA A 116 -5.02 23.59 31.86
N THR A 117 -5.95 22.90 32.51
CA THR A 117 -6.34 21.54 32.06
C THR A 117 -7.37 21.67 30.95
N GLU A 118 -7.05 21.11 29.79
CA GLU A 118 -7.96 21.08 28.66
C GLU A 118 -9.20 20.23 28.95
N ILE A 119 -10.37 20.75 28.59
CA ILE A 119 -11.66 20.07 28.60
C ILE A 119 -12.01 19.76 27.15
N TRP A 120 -11.58 18.57 26.72
CA TRP A 120 -11.79 18.12 25.34
C TRP A 120 -13.24 18.20 24.87
N TYR A 121 -13.37 18.64 23.62
CA TYR A 121 -14.58 18.69 22.80
C TYR A 121 -15.64 19.73 23.21
N ASP A 122 -15.25 20.80 23.89
CA ASP A 122 -16.14 21.91 24.23
C ASP A 122 -15.96 23.17 23.34
N GLY A 123 -14.96 23.14 22.46
CA GLY A 123 -14.63 24.17 21.47
C GLY A 123 -13.87 25.36 22.02
N VAL A 124 -13.37 25.28 23.26
CA VAL A 124 -12.57 26.31 23.91
C VAL A 124 -11.18 25.74 24.14
N ASN A 125 -10.14 26.48 23.73
CA ASN A 125 -8.77 26.11 24.06
C ASN A 125 -8.46 26.71 25.45
N GLN A 126 -8.55 25.91 26.50
CA GLN A 126 -8.35 26.42 27.87
C GLN A 126 -6.88 26.62 28.19
N ASN A 127 -6.01 25.76 27.67
CA ASN A 127 -4.60 25.75 28.04
C ASN A 127 -3.71 26.70 27.19
N CYS A 128 -4.31 27.45 26.27
CA CYS A 128 -3.71 28.42 25.34
C CYS A 128 -2.55 27.87 24.47
N ASP A 129 -2.52 26.57 24.17
CA ASP A 129 -1.44 25.94 23.40
C ASP A 129 -1.63 25.96 21.86
N LEU A 130 -2.82 26.38 21.40
CA LEU A 130 -3.26 26.36 19.99
C LEU A 130 -3.38 24.96 19.37
N GLU A 131 -3.32 23.90 20.18
CA GLU A 131 -3.68 22.54 19.76
C GLU A 131 -5.19 22.46 19.53
N SER A 132 -5.61 21.45 18.76
CA SER A 132 -7.01 21.26 18.40
C SER A 132 -7.73 20.62 19.58
N ASP A 133 -8.83 21.23 20.05
CA ASP A 133 -9.73 20.66 21.07
C ASP A 133 -10.39 19.31 20.62
N TYR A 134 -10.16 18.92 19.37
CA TYR A 134 -10.67 17.68 18.78
C TYR A 134 -9.56 16.67 18.49
N ASP A 135 -8.32 16.88 18.97
CA ASP A 135 -7.15 16.01 18.81
C ASP A 135 -6.54 15.71 20.19
N GLN A 136 -7.09 14.72 20.89
CA GLN A 136 -6.76 14.49 22.31
C GLN A 136 -5.41 13.79 22.52
N ASP A 137 -4.92 13.04 21.53
CA ASP A 137 -3.63 12.34 21.64
C ASP A 137 -2.47 13.06 20.95
N GLY A 138 -2.75 14.10 20.16
CA GLY A 138 -1.77 15.03 19.61
C GLY A 138 -1.02 14.49 18.39
N ASP A 139 -1.63 13.58 17.62
CA ASP A 139 -1.04 13.12 16.35
C ASP A 139 -1.24 14.10 15.19
N GLY A 140 -2.06 15.13 15.39
CA GLY A 140 -2.34 16.17 14.42
C GLY A 140 -3.60 15.92 13.59
N THR A 141 -4.43 14.94 13.94
CA THR A 141 -5.68 14.63 13.26
C THR A 141 -6.88 14.70 14.18
N ASP A 142 -7.91 15.44 13.76
CA ASP A 142 -9.12 15.59 14.56
C ASP A 142 -9.93 14.28 14.59
N SER A 143 -10.59 14.04 15.72
CA SER A 143 -11.56 12.97 15.96
C SER A 143 -12.67 12.88 14.91
N ASP A 144 -12.94 11.67 14.42
CA ASP A 144 -14.03 11.35 13.48
C ASP A 144 -15.42 11.67 14.06
N ALA A 145 -15.58 11.55 15.37
CA ALA A 145 -16.81 11.84 16.11
C ALA A 145 -17.19 13.33 16.04
N TYR A 146 -16.20 14.20 15.80
CA TYR A 146 -16.35 15.64 15.72
C TYR A 146 -16.10 16.20 14.31
N GLY A 147 -16.04 15.32 13.30
CA GLY A 147 -15.95 15.69 11.88
C GLY A 147 -14.55 15.66 11.29
N GLY A 148 -13.56 15.16 12.04
CA GLY A 148 -12.24 14.82 11.55
C GLY A 148 -12.17 13.42 10.92
N THR A 149 -11.00 12.80 10.96
CA THR A 149 -10.70 11.52 10.30
C THR A 149 -10.06 10.48 11.21
N ASP A 150 -9.78 10.83 12.47
CA ASP A 150 -9.22 9.90 13.43
C ASP A 150 -10.30 9.02 14.07
N CYS A 151 -10.19 7.72 13.85
CA CYS A 151 -11.09 6.71 14.35
C CYS A 151 -10.82 6.28 15.81
N LEU A 152 -9.69 6.68 16.41
CA LEU A 152 -9.38 6.50 17.83
C LEU A 152 -8.50 7.63 18.40
N ASP A 153 -9.13 8.79 18.59
CA ASP A 153 -8.62 10.06 19.19
C ASP A 153 -8.03 10.01 20.60
N THR A 154 -7.72 8.83 21.12
CA THR A 154 -7.05 8.67 22.42
C THR A 154 -5.76 7.88 22.28
N ASN A 155 -5.34 7.59 21.05
CA ASN A 155 -4.22 6.76 20.70
C ASN A 155 -3.54 7.25 19.41
N ALA A 156 -2.47 8.05 19.57
CA ALA A 156 -1.69 8.65 18.50
C ALA A 156 -1.01 7.66 17.51
N ASP A 157 -1.12 6.34 17.73
CA ASP A 157 -0.69 5.31 16.78
C ASP A 157 -1.86 4.89 15.84
N VAL A 158 -3.04 5.50 15.97
CA VAL A 158 -4.24 5.24 15.17
C VAL A 158 -4.70 6.58 14.57
N HIS A 159 -4.46 6.76 13.27
CA HIS A 159 -4.87 7.95 12.54
C HIS A 159 -4.79 7.70 11.04
N VAL A 160 -5.39 8.60 10.25
CA VAL A 160 -5.35 8.47 8.79
C VAL A 160 -3.92 8.32 8.26
N GLY A 161 -3.65 7.23 7.53
CA GLY A 161 -2.34 6.93 6.96
C GLY A 161 -1.26 6.47 7.95
N ALA A 162 -1.64 6.05 9.16
CA ALA A 162 -0.77 5.23 10.00
C ALA A 162 -0.43 3.89 9.29
N VAL A 163 0.50 3.13 9.85
CA VAL A 163 0.82 1.79 9.33
C VAL A 163 0.14 0.76 10.21
N GLU A 164 -0.57 -0.16 9.59
CA GLU A 164 -1.19 -1.29 10.26
C GLU A 164 -0.19 -2.17 11.02
N VAL A 165 -0.67 -2.71 12.13
CA VAL A 165 0.03 -3.73 12.90
C VAL A 165 -0.93 -4.88 13.21
N GLU A 166 -0.40 -6.08 13.49
CA GLU A 166 -1.21 -7.26 13.82
C GLU A 166 -1.84 -7.17 15.22
N ASP A 167 -2.73 -6.19 15.45
CA ASP A 167 -3.43 -5.97 16.72
C ASP A 167 -4.96 -5.94 16.57
N GLU A 168 -5.48 -6.22 15.37
CA GLU A 168 -6.90 -6.21 15.01
C GLU A 168 -7.59 -4.83 15.09
N PHE A 169 -6.82 -3.74 15.27
CA PHE A 169 -7.29 -2.38 15.04
C PHE A 169 -7.17 -2.01 13.57
N ASP A 170 -7.84 -0.91 13.24
CA ASP A 170 -7.76 -0.20 11.97
C ASP A 170 -6.91 1.01 12.32
N ASN A 171 -5.59 0.87 12.23
CA ASN A 171 -4.63 1.89 12.62
C ASN A 171 -4.68 3.07 11.66
N ASP A 172 -4.89 2.82 10.37
CA ASP A 172 -4.87 3.85 9.35
C ASP A 172 -6.24 4.48 9.05
N CYS A 173 -7.29 4.02 9.73
CA CYS A 173 -8.66 4.48 9.66
C CYS A 173 -9.28 4.41 8.24
N ASP A 174 -8.82 3.51 7.37
CA ASP A 174 -9.36 3.31 6.03
C ASP A 174 -10.55 2.32 5.97
N GLY A 175 -10.82 1.63 7.09
CA GLY A 175 -11.89 0.64 7.24
C GLY A 175 -11.47 -0.81 7.00
N LEU A 176 -10.21 -1.05 6.68
CA LEU A 176 -9.56 -2.35 6.69
C LEU A 176 -8.79 -2.52 8.01
N ARG A 177 -8.29 -3.72 8.26
CA ARG A 177 -7.63 -4.04 9.53
C ARG A 177 -6.48 -4.97 9.24
N ASN A 178 -5.30 -4.61 9.70
CA ASN A 178 -4.05 -5.34 9.48
C ASN A 178 -3.65 -5.50 8.00
N GLU A 179 -4.23 -4.75 7.06
CA GLU A 179 -3.80 -4.79 5.65
C GLU A 179 -2.33 -4.37 5.50
N GLY A 180 -1.60 -5.00 4.57
CA GLY A 180 -0.15 -4.83 4.49
C GLY A 180 0.65 -5.52 5.61
N THR A 181 0.01 -6.32 6.47
CA THR A 181 0.68 -7.20 7.44
C THR A 181 0.61 -8.65 7.00
N ASN A 182 1.54 -9.47 7.52
CA ASN A 182 1.62 -10.90 7.21
C ASN A 182 0.35 -11.73 7.53
N ALA A 183 -0.59 -11.16 8.27
CA ALA A 183 -1.82 -11.84 8.68
C ALA A 183 -3.00 -11.58 7.75
N TYR A 184 -2.96 -10.51 6.96
CA TYR A 184 -3.98 -10.14 6.00
C TYR A 184 -3.72 -10.81 4.66
N ASP A 185 -4.75 -10.95 3.84
CA ASP A 185 -4.72 -11.52 2.49
C ASP A 185 -4.81 -10.34 1.51
N ASP A 186 -3.65 -9.79 1.15
CA ASP A 186 -3.51 -8.49 0.46
C ASP A 186 -4.01 -8.55 -0.99
N ASP A 187 -3.91 -9.69 -1.67
CA ASP A 187 -4.35 -9.87 -3.06
C ASP A 187 -5.75 -10.52 -3.23
N GLY A 188 -6.28 -11.12 -2.16
CA GLY A 188 -7.64 -11.66 -2.08
C GLY A 188 -7.82 -13.07 -2.65
N ASP A 189 -6.77 -13.89 -2.70
CA ASP A 189 -6.86 -15.29 -3.15
C ASP A 189 -7.33 -16.29 -2.06
N GLY A 190 -7.33 -15.84 -0.80
CA GLY A 190 -7.72 -16.62 0.37
C GLY A 190 -6.56 -17.13 1.24
N MET A 191 -5.32 -16.78 0.92
CA MET A 191 -4.10 -17.08 1.67
C MET A 191 -3.43 -15.76 2.11
N SER A 192 -2.65 -15.84 3.18
CA SER A 192 -1.81 -14.76 3.69
C SER A 192 -0.38 -15.27 3.84
N GLU A 193 0.63 -14.43 4.06
CA GLU A 193 1.98 -14.95 4.30
C GLU A 193 2.02 -15.88 5.53
N ASN A 194 1.26 -15.56 6.57
CA ASN A 194 1.10 -16.43 7.74
C ASN A 194 0.35 -17.74 7.43
N ALA A 195 -0.49 -17.76 6.38
CA ALA A 195 -1.14 -18.97 5.88
C ALA A 195 -0.25 -19.79 4.92
N GLY A 196 0.89 -19.24 4.49
CA GLY A 196 1.86 -19.90 3.63
C GLY A 196 2.04 -19.26 2.27
N ASP A 197 1.49 -18.08 2.03
CA ASP A 197 1.75 -17.29 0.83
C ASP A 197 3.22 -16.80 0.80
N CYS A 198 3.86 -16.90 -0.36
CA CYS A 198 5.23 -16.43 -0.56
C CYS A 198 5.32 -15.10 -1.31
N ASP A 199 4.23 -14.62 -1.93
CA ASP A 199 4.08 -13.27 -2.49
C ASP A 199 2.61 -12.83 -2.41
N ASP A 200 2.21 -12.35 -1.22
CA ASP A 200 0.83 -11.94 -0.88
C ASP A 200 0.28 -10.75 -1.69
N THR A 201 1.06 -10.25 -2.66
CA THR A 201 0.66 -9.18 -3.55
C THR A 201 0.24 -9.69 -4.94
N ASP A 202 0.35 -11.00 -5.18
CA ASP A 202 0.05 -11.66 -6.45
C ASP A 202 -0.78 -12.93 -6.24
N SER A 203 -2.09 -12.81 -6.46
CA SER A 203 -3.09 -13.89 -6.31
C SER A 203 -2.89 -15.16 -7.18
N SER A 204 -1.81 -15.21 -7.96
CA SER A 204 -1.36 -16.40 -8.68
C SER A 204 -0.27 -17.17 -7.94
N VAL A 205 0.24 -16.66 -6.82
CA VAL A 205 1.29 -17.23 -5.98
C VAL A 205 0.68 -17.50 -4.62
N TYR A 206 0.54 -18.75 -4.23
CA TYR A 206 0.04 -19.18 -2.92
C TYR A 206 0.32 -20.66 -2.69
N ALA A 207 0.39 -21.09 -1.43
CA ALA A 207 0.72 -22.49 -1.13
C ALA A 207 -0.20 -23.51 -1.84
N GLY A 208 0.39 -24.29 -2.75
CA GLY A 208 -0.32 -25.30 -3.56
C GLY A 208 -1.08 -24.77 -4.77
N ALA A 209 -0.80 -23.56 -5.24
CA ALA A 209 -1.25 -23.08 -6.55
C ALA A 209 -0.71 -23.97 -7.70
N PRO A 210 -1.34 -23.99 -8.87
CA PRO A 210 -0.72 -24.60 -10.05
C PRO A 210 0.39 -23.71 -10.62
N GLU A 211 1.55 -24.29 -10.89
CA GLU A 211 2.65 -23.63 -11.59
C GLU A 211 2.27 -23.12 -12.99
N LEU A 212 2.84 -21.97 -13.34
CA LEU A 212 2.76 -21.31 -14.64
C LEU A 212 4.17 -21.15 -15.20
N GLU A 213 4.34 -21.20 -16.53
CA GLU A 213 5.64 -20.91 -17.16
C GLU A 213 5.98 -19.41 -17.15
N ASP A 214 6.07 -18.80 -15.97
CA ASP A 214 6.33 -17.37 -15.76
C ASP A 214 7.59 -17.09 -14.93
N GLY A 215 8.25 -18.14 -14.43
CA GLY A 215 9.48 -18.07 -13.67
C GLY A 215 9.28 -17.68 -12.21
N LEU A 216 8.04 -17.76 -11.71
CA LEU A 216 7.69 -17.67 -10.30
C LEU A 216 7.57 -19.08 -9.70
N ASP A 217 7.63 -19.14 -8.38
CA ASP A 217 7.29 -20.32 -7.59
C ASP A 217 5.85 -20.08 -7.15
N ASN A 218 4.89 -20.49 -7.98
CA ASN A 218 3.47 -20.18 -7.74
C ASN A 218 2.95 -20.96 -6.54
N ASP A 219 3.44 -22.17 -6.30
CA ASP A 219 2.93 -23.07 -5.26
C ASP A 219 3.67 -23.00 -3.91
N CYS A 220 4.71 -22.17 -3.85
CA CYS A 220 5.55 -21.87 -2.70
C CYS A 220 6.31 -23.10 -2.13
N ASP A 221 6.69 -24.06 -2.98
CA ASP A 221 7.45 -25.25 -2.57
C ASP A 221 8.99 -25.13 -2.76
N TYR A 222 9.45 -23.99 -3.27
CA TYR A 222 10.84 -23.63 -3.61
C TYR A 222 11.38 -24.25 -4.90
N VAL A 223 10.52 -24.85 -5.71
CA VAL A 223 10.78 -25.19 -7.11
C VAL A 223 10.06 -24.15 -7.99
N ILE A 224 10.57 -23.94 -9.20
CA ILE A 224 10.06 -22.90 -10.10
C ILE A 224 9.61 -23.61 -11.36
N ASP A 225 8.37 -23.36 -11.76
CA ASP A 225 7.74 -23.86 -12.98
C ASP A 225 7.63 -25.41 -13.06
N GLU A 226 7.67 -26.18 -11.96
CA GLU A 226 7.53 -27.65 -12.01
C GLU A 226 6.14 -28.13 -12.45
N GLY A 227 6.07 -29.28 -13.12
CA GLY A 227 4.81 -29.73 -13.75
C GLY A 227 4.38 -28.89 -14.96
N THR A 228 5.23 -27.98 -15.44
CA THR A 228 5.06 -27.21 -16.69
C THR A 228 6.03 -27.69 -17.76
N ASN A 229 5.84 -27.28 -19.03
CA ASN A 229 6.70 -27.74 -20.12
C ASN A 229 8.14 -27.17 -20.07
N ALA A 230 8.40 -26.22 -19.16
CA ALA A 230 9.67 -25.52 -19.06
C ALA A 230 10.65 -26.23 -18.11
N TYR A 231 10.13 -26.92 -17.10
CA TYR A 231 10.88 -27.64 -16.09
C TYR A 231 11.19 -29.07 -16.55
N ASP A 232 12.23 -29.68 -16.00
CA ASP A 232 12.68 -31.06 -16.29
C ASP A 232 12.21 -31.94 -15.13
N ASP A 233 10.98 -32.44 -15.24
CA ASP A 233 10.24 -33.10 -14.15
C ASP A 233 10.89 -34.44 -13.74
N ASP A 234 11.52 -35.15 -14.66
CA ASP A 234 12.15 -36.45 -14.41
C ASP A 234 13.68 -36.40 -14.14
N GLY A 235 14.32 -35.27 -14.44
CA GLY A 235 15.71 -34.96 -14.11
C GLY A 235 16.75 -35.58 -15.05
N ASP A 236 16.42 -35.84 -16.32
CA ASP A 236 17.38 -36.33 -17.30
C ASP A 236 18.23 -35.25 -17.99
N GLY A 237 17.84 -33.99 -17.81
CA GLY A 237 18.49 -32.80 -18.33
C GLY A 237 17.79 -32.16 -19.53
N VAL A 238 16.59 -32.59 -19.92
CA VAL A 238 15.78 -32.06 -21.02
C VAL A 238 14.33 -31.88 -20.55
N SER A 239 13.71 -30.73 -20.84
CA SER A 239 12.27 -30.51 -20.63
C SER A 239 11.46 -30.67 -21.93
N GLU A 240 10.12 -30.70 -21.88
CA GLU A 240 9.32 -30.79 -23.12
C GLU A 240 9.58 -29.61 -24.07
N ASN A 241 9.76 -28.40 -23.53
CA ASN A 241 10.14 -27.22 -24.34
C ASN A 241 11.52 -27.38 -24.99
N ALA A 242 12.41 -28.20 -24.40
CA ALA A 242 13.71 -28.56 -24.97
C ALA A 242 13.64 -29.78 -25.91
N GLY A 243 12.49 -30.45 -25.99
CA GLY A 243 12.20 -31.54 -26.92
C GLY A 243 12.05 -32.92 -26.28
N ASP A 244 11.86 -32.98 -24.96
CA ASP A 244 11.44 -34.22 -24.30
C ASP A 244 10.06 -34.67 -24.80
N CYS A 245 9.90 -35.97 -25.00
CA CYS A 245 8.64 -36.56 -25.48
C CYS A 245 7.81 -37.23 -24.37
N ASP A 246 8.39 -37.48 -23.19
CA ASP A 246 7.74 -37.94 -21.97
C ASP A 246 8.51 -37.48 -20.72
N ASP A 247 8.27 -36.24 -20.29
CA ASP A 247 8.93 -35.57 -19.14
C ASP A 247 8.69 -36.23 -17.77
N ASN A 248 8.00 -37.36 -17.74
CA ASN A 248 7.79 -38.17 -16.54
C ASN A 248 8.65 -39.45 -16.56
N ASP A 249 9.51 -39.64 -17.58
CA ASP A 249 10.35 -40.81 -17.77
C ASP A 249 11.76 -40.43 -18.26
N ALA A 250 12.70 -40.31 -17.31
CA ALA A 250 14.12 -39.97 -17.53
C ALA A 250 14.90 -40.92 -18.46
N SER A 251 14.25 -41.92 -19.05
CA SER A 251 14.79 -42.76 -20.11
C SER A 251 14.35 -42.33 -21.52
N ALA A 252 13.52 -41.30 -21.66
CA ALA A 252 12.85 -40.89 -22.89
C ALA A 252 13.18 -39.45 -23.34
N TYR A 253 14.45 -39.18 -23.66
CA TYR A 253 14.94 -37.87 -24.11
C TYR A 253 15.68 -37.91 -25.46
N PRO A 254 15.82 -36.75 -26.15
CA PRO A 254 16.62 -36.63 -27.36
C PRO A 254 18.03 -37.24 -27.27
N GLY A 255 18.23 -38.36 -27.97
CA GLY A 255 19.51 -39.09 -28.01
C GLY A 255 19.70 -40.14 -26.91
N ALA A 256 18.65 -40.50 -26.17
CA ALA A 256 18.66 -41.67 -25.29
C ALA A 256 18.94 -42.97 -26.07
N THR A 257 19.20 -44.07 -25.34
CA THR A 257 19.44 -45.37 -25.99
C THR A 257 18.13 -46.10 -26.22
N GLU A 258 17.77 -46.21 -27.48
CA GLU A 258 16.56 -46.88 -27.94
C GLU A 258 16.48 -48.38 -27.60
N ILE A 259 15.40 -48.77 -26.90
CA ILE A 259 15.00 -50.14 -26.57
C ILE A 259 14.05 -50.65 -27.64
N LYS A 260 14.69 -51.22 -28.64
CA LYS A 260 14.05 -51.65 -29.86
C LYS A 260 12.80 -52.53 -29.70
N GLY A 261 11.65 -52.04 -30.17
CA GLY A 261 10.39 -52.77 -30.31
C GLY A 261 9.60 -52.94 -29.01
N ASP A 262 9.81 -52.07 -28.02
CA ASP A 262 9.04 -52.08 -26.77
C ASP A 262 7.83 -51.12 -26.79
N GLY A 263 7.69 -50.32 -27.84
CA GLY A 263 6.56 -49.42 -28.08
C GLY A 263 6.71 -48.02 -27.49
N ILE A 264 7.86 -47.70 -26.89
CA ILE A 264 8.21 -46.37 -26.39
C ILE A 264 9.29 -45.81 -27.32
N ASP A 265 9.20 -44.52 -27.64
CA ASP A 265 10.19 -43.80 -28.45
C ASP A 265 11.17 -43.14 -27.47
N GLN A 266 12.27 -43.82 -27.12
CA GLN A 266 13.15 -43.31 -26.05
C GLN A 266 14.02 -42.17 -26.52
N ASP A 267 14.41 -42.12 -27.80
CA ASP A 267 15.29 -41.07 -28.32
C ASP A 267 14.55 -39.87 -28.92
N CYS A 268 13.22 -39.86 -28.79
CA CYS A 268 12.30 -38.82 -29.24
C CYS A 268 12.47 -38.45 -30.73
N ASP A 269 12.85 -39.40 -31.58
CA ASP A 269 13.04 -39.18 -33.02
C ASP A 269 11.74 -39.36 -33.85
N GLY A 270 10.65 -39.75 -33.16
CA GLY A 270 9.32 -40.00 -33.69
C GLY A 270 9.08 -41.45 -34.07
N VAL A 271 10.01 -42.39 -33.84
CA VAL A 271 9.86 -43.82 -34.14
C VAL A 271 10.47 -44.76 -33.10
N ASP A 272 9.68 -45.74 -32.61
CA ASP A 272 10.24 -46.92 -31.92
C ASP A 272 11.06 -47.76 -32.93
N SER A 273 12.38 -47.82 -32.73
CA SER A 273 13.28 -48.55 -33.60
C SER A 273 13.07 -50.05 -33.49
N VAL A 274 12.44 -50.68 -34.47
CA VAL A 274 12.28 -52.13 -34.47
C VAL A 274 13.60 -52.91 -34.37
N ALA A 275 13.64 -53.89 -33.46
CA ALA A 275 14.78 -54.80 -33.35
C ALA A 275 14.88 -55.53 -34.69
N CYS A 276 16.02 -55.38 -35.41
CA CYS A 276 16.28 -56.19 -36.59
C CYS A 276 16.09 -57.65 -36.18
N ALA A 277 14.97 -58.25 -36.62
CA ALA A 277 14.77 -59.68 -36.54
C ALA A 277 16.04 -60.30 -37.13
N GLN A 278 16.76 -61.07 -36.31
CA GLN A 278 17.82 -61.92 -36.83
C GLN A 278 17.20 -62.77 -37.94
N TYR A 279 17.49 -62.40 -39.19
CA TYR A 279 17.21 -63.25 -40.33
C TYR A 279 18.11 -64.48 -40.18
N LEU A 280 17.58 -65.55 -39.58
CA LEU A 280 18.15 -66.88 -39.72
C LEU A 280 17.97 -67.29 -41.17
N TYR A 281 18.95 -66.98 -42.01
CA TYR A 281 19.15 -67.64 -43.28
C TYR A 281 19.65 -69.06 -42.99
N GLU A 282 18.75 -70.04 -43.00
CA GLU A 282 19.18 -71.41 -43.25
C GLU A 282 19.32 -71.58 -44.77
N ASP A 283 20.56 -71.50 -45.27
CA ASP A 283 20.88 -71.98 -46.62
C ASP A 283 20.62 -73.49 -46.66
N PHE A 284 19.46 -73.87 -47.18
CA PHE A 284 19.23 -75.26 -47.55
C PHE A 284 19.93 -75.50 -48.90
N GLU A 285 21.12 -76.08 -48.85
CA GLU A 285 21.81 -76.60 -50.04
C GLU A 285 21.00 -77.74 -50.67
N GLY A 286 20.05 -77.37 -51.55
CA GLY A 286 19.32 -78.28 -52.42
C GLY A 286 19.68 -78.01 -53.88
N THR A 287 20.28 -78.99 -54.56
CA THR A 287 20.57 -78.91 -56.00
C THR A 287 19.28 -78.89 -56.82
N TRP A 288 19.01 -77.79 -57.52
CA TRP A 288 17.85 -77.64 -58.42
C TRP A 288 18.16 -78.18 -59.84
N PRO A 289 17.35 -79.08 -60.41
CA PRO A 289 17.48 -79.50 -61.80
C PRO A 289 16.61 -78.63 -62.72
N ASN A 290 17.02 -77.38 -62.96
CA ASN A 290 16.89 -76.62 -64.22
C ASN A 290 17.06 -75.11 -63.96
N THR A 291 17.66 -74.40 -64.93
CA THR A 291 18.12 -73.01 -64.82
C THR A 291 17.15 -71.95 -65.35
N ASN A 292 15.88 -72.28 -65.63
CA ASN A 292 15.01 -71.36 -66.39
C ASN A 292 13.86 -70.70 -65.61
N TRP A 293 13.79 -70.86 -64.27
CA TRP A 293 12.74 -70.22 -63.45
C TRP A 293 13.25 -69.16 -62.45
N ARG A 294 14.55 -68.83 -62.46
CA ARG A 294 15.10 -67.83 -61.53
C ARG A 294 14.70 -66.38 -61.84
N SER A 295 14.28 -66.05 -63.07
CA SER A 295 14.05 -64.64 -63.47
C SER A 295 12.64 -64.13 -63.21
N SER A 296 11.63 -64.99 -63.12
CA SER A 296 10.22 -64.56 -63.02
C SER A 296 9.70 -64.41 -61.58
N VAL A 297 10.36 -65.02 -60.60
CA VAL A 297 9.99 -64.88 -59.17
C VAL A 297 10.68 -63.66 -58.56
N TYR A 298 11.94 -63.38 -58.90
CA TYR A 298 12.69 -62.26 -58.32
C TYR A 298 12.17 -60.86 -58.73
N THR A 299 11.66 -60.70 -59.95
CA THR A 299 11.19 -59.39 -60.45
C THR A 299 9.82 -58.98 -59.92
N TYR A 300 8.99 -59.94 -59.45
CA TYR A 300 7.71 -59.64 -58.81
C TYR A 300 7.86 -59.29 -57.32
N TYR A 301 8.87 -59.85 -56.64
CA TYR A 301 9.16 -59.60 -55.21
C TYR A 301 9.75 -58.20 -54.92
N ALA A 302 10.60 -57.66 -55.80
CA ALA A 302 11.24 -56.35 -55.58
C ALA A 302 10.27 -55.16 -55.68
N GLY A 303 9.21 -55.28 -56.48
CA GLY A 303 8.18 -54.24 -56.63
C GLY A 303 7.29 -54.07 -55.39
N TRP A 304 7.01 -55.16 -54.66
CA TRP A 304 6.14 -55.15 -53.48
C TRP A 304 6.83 -54.66 -52.21
N GLN A 305 8.13 -54.92 -52.05
CA GLN A 305 8.91 -54.38 -50.92
C GLN A 305 8.96 -52.84 -50.96
N SER A 306 9.02 -52.26 -52.16
CA SER A 306 9.06 -50.80 -52.35
C SER A 306 7.73 -50.12 -51.99
N TYR A 307 6.60 -50.79 -52.22
CA TYR A 307 5.26 -50.27 -51.90
C TYR A 307 4.91 -50.39 -50.41
N LEU A 308 5.36 -51.47 -49.75
CA LEU A 308 5.16 -51.69 -48.31
C LEU A 308 6.03 -50.76 -47.44
N ALA A 309 7.25 -50.45 -47.89
CA ALA A 309 8.11 -49.47 -47.23
C ALA A 309 7.54 -48.03 -47.28
N GLN A 310 6.86 -47.64 -48.37
CA GLN A 310 6.16 -46.35 -48.46
C GLN A 310 4.89 -46.28 -47.59
N ALA A 311 4.37 -47.41 -47.13
CA ALA A 311 3.19 -47.52 -46.28
C ALA A 311 3.52 -47.79 -44.80
N GLY A 312 4.80 -47.74 -44.41
CA GLY A 312 5.24 -47.96 -43.02
C GLY A 312 5.11 -49.41 -42.52
N VAL A 313 4.84 -50.38 -43.41
CA VAL A 313 4.66 -51.79 -43.03
C VAL A 313 5.95 -52.57 -43.28
N TYR A 314 6.63 -52.95 -42.19
CA TYR A 314 7.83 -53.78 -42.21
C TYR A 314 7.53 -55.17 -41.62
N GLY A 315 8.17 -56.23 -42.13
CA GLY A 315 8.09 -57.57 -41.51
C GLY A 315 7.04 -58.55 -42.03
N VAL A 316 6.65 -58.51 -43.31
CA VAL A 316 5.76 -59.55 -43.89
C VAL A 316 6.48 -60.90 -43.98
N GLN A 317 6.06 -61.89 -43.18
CA GLN A 317 6.50 -63.28 -43.32
C GLN A 317 5.76 -63.97 -44.49
N PHE A 318 6.52 -64.45 -45.47
CA PHE A 318 5.98 -65.32 -46.52
C PHE A 318 6.14 -66.79 -46.09
N MET A 319 5.05 -67.41 -45.63
CA MET A 319 5.02 -68.86 -45.43
C MET A 319 5.05 -69.56 -46.79
N HIS A 320 6.16 -70.25 -47.12
CA HIS A 320 6.23 -71.09 -48.31
C HIS A 320 5.44 -72.37 -48.08
N MET A 321 4.26 -72.47 -48.69
CA MET A 321 3.56 -73.75 -48.81
C MET A 321 4.11 -74.49 -50.04
N MET A 322 4.78 -75.62 -49.83
CA MET A 322 5.25 -76.48 -50.92
C MET A 322 4.05 -77.12 -51.61
N ILE A 323 3.67 -76.64 -52.80
CA ILE A 323 2.72 -77.32 -53.67
C ILE A 323 3.53 -78.31 -54.53
N SER A 324 3.24 -79.61 -54.37
CA SER A 324 3.76 -80.67 -55.25
C SER A 324 3.38 -80.36 -56.70
N THR A 325 4.33 -80.52 -57.63
CA THR A 325 4.13 -80.28 -59.06
C THR A 325 3.03 -81.14 -59.71
N GLU A 326 2.51 -82.16 -59.00
CA GLU A 326 1.41 -82.99 -59.47
C GLU A 326 0.03 -82.30 -59.34
N ASP A 327 -0.11 -81.26 -58.51
CA ASP A 327 -1.40 -80.63 -58.23
C ASP A 327 -1.78 -79.45 -59.16
N LEU A 328 -0.88 -79.02 -60.06
CA LEU A 328 -1.07 -77.82 -60.89
C LEU A 328 -1.37 -78.09 -62.38
N THR A 329 -1.49 -79.35 -62.82
CA THR A 329 -1.59 -79.68 -64.26
C THR A 329 -3.02 -79.92 -64.79
N GLY A 330 -4.04 -79.28 -64.23
CA GLY A 330 -5.42 -79.35 -64.75
C GLY A 330 -5.90 -78.00 -65.32
N PRO A 331 -6.59 -77.95 -66.47
CA PRO A 331 -7.18 -76.71 -66.98
C PRO A 331 -8.29 -76.21 -66.04
N GLY A 332 -8.20 -74.95 -65.60
CA GLY A 332 -9.24 -74.28 -64.80
C GLY A 332 -8.89 -73.91 -63.35
N LYS A 333 -7.63 -74.00 -62.92
CA LYS A 333 -7.24 -73.55 -61.56
C LYS A 333 -6.76 -72.09 -61.56
N THR A 334 -7.40 -71.22 -60.78
CA THR A 334 -6.97 -69.84 -60.51
C THR A 334 -6.40 -69.73 -59.09
N VAL A 335 -5.36 -68.90 -58.93
CA VAL A 335 -4.75 -68.59 -57.63
C VAL A 335 -5.33 -67.25 -57.17
N SER A 336 -5.96 -67.22 -56.00
CA SER A 336 -6.44 -65.98 -55.37
C SER A 336 -5.83 -65.85 -53.98
N THR A 337 -5.41 -64.64 -53.63
CA THR A 337 -4.80 -64.29 -52.35
C THR A 337 -5.68 -63.27 -51.63
N TRP A 338 -5.88 -63.44 -50.33
CA TRP A 338 -6.60 -62.47 -49.48
C TRP A 338 -5.67 -62.01 -48.36
N VAL A 339 -5.62 -60.70 -48.11
CA VAL A 339 -4.83 -60.10 -47.02
C VAL A 339 -5.81 -59.50 -46.03
N ASN A 340 -5.72 -59.88 -44.75
CA ASN A 340 -6.52 -59.30 -43.68
C ASN A 340 -5.83 -58.01 -43.19
N PRO A 341 -6.44 -56.82 -43.34
CA PRO A 341 -5.79 -55.54 -42.99
C PRO A 341 -5.71 -55.25 -41.49
N ASN A 342 -6.34 -56.04 -40.61
CA ASN A 342 -6.39 -55.77 -39.15
C ASN A 342 -5.51 -56.73 -38.33
N SER A 343 -4.46 -57.29 -38.92
CA SER A 343 -3.57 -58.28 -38.30
C SER A 343 -2.13 -57.88 -38.52
N SER A 344 -1.33 -57.86 -37.44
CA SER A 344 0.13 -57.67 -37.48
C SER A 344 0.88 -58.86 -38.14
N SER A 345 0.16 -59.81 -38.73
CA SER A 345 0.69 -60.88 -39.57
C SER A 345 -0.19 -61.10 -40.80
N ALA A 346 0.39 -60.98 -42.00
CA ALA A 346 -0.29 -61.30 -43.24
C ALA A 346 -0.12 -62.80 -43.57
N TYR A 347 -1.21 -63.56 -43.54
CA TYR A 347 -1.20 -64.95 -43.98
C TYR A 347 -1.65 -65.05 -45.44
N VAL A 348 -0.82 -65.61 -46.32
CA VAL A 348 -1.21 -65.93 -47.69
C VAL A 348 -1.82 -67.34 -47.72
N TYR A 349 -3.15 -67.43 -47.83
CA TYR A 349 -3.84 -68.69 -48.08
C TYR A 349 -4.00 -68.92 -49.59
N ILE A 350 -3.53 -70.07 -50.09
CA ILE A 350 -3.80 -70.52 -51.46
C ILE A 350 -4.94 -71.53 -51.39
N GLY A 351 -6.16 -71.09 -51.68
CA GLY A 351 -7.34 -71.96 -51.78
C GLY A 351 -7.46 -72.57 -53.17
N LEU A 352 -7.57 -73.90 -53.27
CA LEU A 352 -7.96 -74.56 -54.51
C LEU A 352 -9.49 -74.51 -54.64
N GLY A 353 -10.01 -73.52 -55.37
CA GLY A 353 -11.41 -73.49 -55.79
C GLY A 353 -11.61 -74.39 -57.02
N ALA A 354 -12.57 -75.32 -56.97
CA ALA A 354 -13.11 -75.95 -58.15
C ALA A 354 -14.34 -75.14 -58.59
N ASP A 355 -14.33 -74.60 -59.81
CA ASP A 355 -15.53 -74.02 -60.40
C ASP A 355 -16.56 -75.13 -60.64
N GLY A 356 -17.70 -75.01 -59.94
CA GLY A 356 -18.88 -75.88 -60.01
C GLY A 356 -19.98 -75.37 -59.10
#